data_AF-A0A1Z9K4C2-F1
#
_entry.id   AF-A0A1Z9K4C2-F1
#
_cell.length_a   1.000
_cell.length_b   1.000
_cell.length_c   1.000
_cell.angle_alpha   90.00
_cell.angle_beta   90.00
_cell.angle_gamma   90.00
#
_symmetry.space_group_name_H-M   'P 1'
#
loop_
_entity.id
_entity.type
_entity.pdbx_description
1 polymer ?
#
loop_
_entity_poly.entity_id
_entity_poly.type
_entity_poly.pdbx_seq_one_letter_code
_entity_poly.pdbx_strand_id
1 'polypeptide(L)'
;MRQLSLLFLLLFTITNSFCQGKKVVLEEVEVKEKAIPEITILGTRYSYRERDFFIKTLLTQPFWRKDFKLKLDLSYFYQTKQNDFLIKGETIVKIDSIILSRKHKYKSNRKIKRLLPIIKKVSINQNNSTEVIIETSAINQLK
;
A
#
# COMPACT_ATOMS: atom_id res chain seq x y z
N MET A 1 15.03 -22.64 73.78
CA MET A 1 14.07 -22.59 72.65
C MET A 1 13.95 -21.23 71.96
N ARG A 2 14.62 -20.16 72.43
CA ARG A 2 14.52 -18.80 71.85
C ARG A 2 15.48 -18.53 70.66
N GLN A 3 16.55 -19.32 70.53
CA GLN A 3 17.55 -19.14 69.46
C GLN A 3 17.17 -19.82 68.14
N LEU A 4 16.38 -20.91 68.16
CA LEU A 4 15.92 -21.57 66.93
C LEU A 4 14.91 -20.72 66.13
N SER A 5 14.07 -19.91 66.80
CA SER A 5 13.08 -19.08 66.10
C SER A 5 13.71 -17.87 65.40
N LEU A 6 14.82 -17.35 65.92
CA LEU A 6 15.60 -16.27 65.29
C LEU A 6 16.32 -16.78 64.03
N LEU A 7 16.81 -18.02 64.06
CA LEU A 7 17.44 -18.65 62.89
C LEU A 7 16.43 -18.84 61.74
N PHE A 8 15.21 -19.25 62.07
CA PHE A 8 14.13 -19.44 61.10
C PHE A 8 13.67 -18.12 60.46
N LEU A 9 13.66 -17.01 61.21
CA LEU A 9 13.31 -15.69 60.69
C LEU A 9 14.39 -15.14 59.74
N LEU A 10 15.67 -15.45 60.01
CA LEU A 10 16.80 -15.01 59.19
C LEU A 10 16.87 -15.75 57.84
N LEU A 11 16.40 -16.99 57.79
CA LEU A 11 16.33 -17.80 56.55
C LEU A 11 15.22 -17.31 55.60
N PHE A 12 14.20 -16.62 56.10
CA PHE A 12 13.06 -16.17 55.29
C PHE A 12 13.34 -14.87 54.51
N THR A 13 14.35 -14.09 54.90
CA THR A 13 14.68 -12.81 54.22
C THR A 13 15.59 -12.99 53.01
N ILE A 14 16.20 -14.16 52.82
CA ILE A 14 17.15 -14.43 51.73
C ILE A 14 16.43 -14.84 50.42
N THR A 15 15.15 -15.19 50.48
CA THR A 15 14.42 -15.77 49.33
C THR A 15 13.76 -14.75 48.40
N ASN A 16 13.85 -13.45 48.69
CA ASN A 16 13.20 -12.43 47.88
C ASN A 16 14.20 -11.55 47.12
N SER A 17 14.06 -11.60 45.79
CA SER A 17 14.48 -10.60 44.80
C SER A 17 15.71 -10.94 43.95
N PHE A 18 15.59 -11.98 43.12
CA PHE A 18 16.31 -12.02 41.85
C PHE A 18 15.31 -12.11 40.70
N CYS A 19 14.64 -10.99 40.42
CA CYS A 19 13.96 -10.81 39.13
C CYS A 19 15.03 -10.37 38.13
N GLN A 20 15.68 -11.33 37.48
CA GLN A 20 16.59 -11.01 36.38
C GLN A 20 15.73 -10.60 35.19
N GLY A 21 15.64 -9.29 34.94
CA GLY A 21 15.04 -8.79 33.72
C GLY A 21 15.72 -9.44 32.51
N LYS A 22 14.96 -10.15 31.68
CA LYS A 22 15.52 -10.70 30.44
C LYS A 22 16.06 -9.55 29.61
N LYS A 23 17.33 -9.64 29.19
CA LYS A 23 17.91 -8.72 28.22
C LYS A 23 17.09 -8.84 26.94
N VAL A 24 16.31 -7.80 26.62
CA VAL A 24 15.61 -7.71 25.35
C VAL A 24 16.67 -7.49 24.29
N VAL A 25 17.04 -8.55 23.59
CA VAL A 25 17.83 -8.45 22.36
C VAL A 25 16.84 -8.05 21.28
N LEU A 26 16.82 -6.76 20.97
CA LEU A 26 16.10 -6.28 19.78
C LEU A 26 16.87 -6.81 18.58
N GLU A 27 16.31 -7.80 17.89
CA GLU A 27 16.79 -8.16 16.57
C GLU A 27 16.61 -6.93 15.68
N GLU A 28 17.67 -6.54 14.98
CA GLU A 28 17.58 -5.52 13.94
C GLU A 28 16.63 -6.04 12.86
N VAL A 29 15.37 -5.62 12.93
CA VAL A 29 14.43 -5.82 11.84
C VAL A 29 14.85 -4.87 10.74
N GLU A 30 15.57 -5.39 9.75
CA GLU A 30 15.80 -4.69 8.48
C GLU A 30 14.43 -4.38 7.84
N VAL A 31 13.89 -3.20 8.13
CA VAL A 31 12.73 -2.68 7.42
C VAL A 31 13.24 -2.30 6.04
N LYS A 32 13.14 -3.21 5.08
CA LYS A 32 13.33 -2.89 3.67
C LYS A 32 12.32 -1.79 3.32
N GLU A 33 12.78 -0.55 3.24
CA GLU A 33 11.94 0.58 2.86
C GLU A 33 11.40 0.32 1.46
N LYS A 34 10.09 0.06 1.38
CA LYS A 34 9.43 -0.10 0.10
C LYS A 34 9.42 1.26 -0.59
N ALA A 35 9.95 1.30 -1.83
CA ALA A 35 9.93 2.51 -2.65
C ALA A 35 8.53 3.14 -2.69
N ILE A 36 8.48 4.46 -2.53
CA ILE A 36 7.22 5.21 -2.58
C ILE A 36 6.60 4.99 -3.97
N PRO A 37 5.32 4.59 -4.06
CA PRO A 37 4.67 4.41 -5.35
C PRO A 37 4.63 5.71 -6.17
N GLU A 38 4.78 5.59 -7.48
CA GLU A 38 4.74 6.72 -8.40
C GLU A 38 3.56 6.61 -9.38
N ILE A 39 3.09 7.76 -9.85
CA ILE A 39 2.12 7.90 -10.93
C ILE A 39 2.57 9.00 -11.89
N THR A 40 2.40 8.78 -13.19
CA THR A 40 2.64 9.81 -14.20
C THR A 40 1.31 10.36 -14.70
N ILE A 41 1.08 11.66 -14.57
CA ILE A 41 -0.16 12.31 -15.02
C ILE A 41 0.23 13.36 -16.07
N LEU A 42 -0.31 13.22 -17.28
CA LEU A 42 -0.03 14.13 -18.41
C LEU A 42 1.49 14.36 -18.64
N GLY A 43 2.28 13.29 -18.53
CA GLY A 43 3.73 13.33 -18.69
C GLY A 43 4.53 13.78 -17.45
N THR A 44 3.87 14.28 -16.40
CA THR A 44 4.52 14.70 -15.15
C THR A 44 4.51 13.57 -14.12
N ARG A 45 5.66 13.30 -13.49
CA ARG A 45 5.77 12.24 -12.46
C ARG A 45 5.45 12.79 -11.08
N TYR A 46 4.65 12.04 -10.32
CA TYR A 46 4.27 12.35 -8.96
C TYR A 46 4.54 11.15 -8.05
N SER A 47 5.13 11.40 -6.88
CA SER A 47 5.13 10.46 -5.77
C SER A 47 3.72 10.39 -5.20
N TYR A 48 3.08 9.21 -5.26
CA TYR A 48 1.66 9.07 -4.95
C TYR A 48 1.40 7.84 -4.07
N ARG A 49 1.39 8.05 -2.76
CA ARG A 49 1.18 7.00 -1.75
C ARG A 49 -0.11 6.22 -1.96
N GLU A 50 -1.16 6.89 -2.44
CA GLU A 50 -2.48 6.31 -2.66
C GLU A 50 -2.65 5.61 -4.02
N ARG A 51 -1.57 5.43 -4.80
CA ARG A 51 -1.60 4.74 -6.10
C ARG A 51 -2.36 3.42 -6.03
N ASP A 52 -2.10 2.61 -5.02
CA ASP A 52 -2.71 1.28 -4.89
C ASP A 52 -4.23 1.37 -4.60
N PHE A 53 -4.65 2.39 -3.84
CA PHE A 53 -6.06 2.69 -3.61
C PHE A 53 -6.73 3.20 -4.88
N PHE A 54 -6.08 4.08 -5.64
CA PHE A 54 -6.53 4.55 -6.94
C PHE A 54 -6.74 3.38 -7.91
N ILE A 55 -5.75 2.49 -8.08
CA ILE A 55 -5.84 1.34 -8.99
C ILE A 55 -6.98 0.40 -8.57
N LYS A 56 -7.11 0.12 -7.28
CA LYS A 56 -8.21 -0.71 -6.76
C LYS A 56 -9.57 -0.07 -7.07
N THR A 57 -9.70 1.23 -6.86
CA THR A 57 -10.96 1.96 -7.11
C THR A 57 -11.29 1.98 -8.61
N LEU A 58 -10.31 2.30 -9.45
CA LEU A 58 -10.46 2.28 -10.91
C LEU A 58 -10.94 0.92 -11.43
N LEU A 59 -10.32 -0.18 -10.98
CA LEU A 59 -10.62 -1.53 -11.48
C LEU A 59 -11.91 -2.14 -10.91
N THR A 60 -12.44 -1.61 -9.82
CA THR A 60 -13.71 -2.05 -9.22
C THR A 60 -14.90 -1.26 -9.75
N GLN A 61 -14.67 -0.02 -10.15
CA GLN A 61 -15.69 0.88 -10.68
C GLN A 61 -15.91 0.68 -12.19
N PRO A 62 -17.09 1.05 -12.72
CA PRO A 62 -17.43 0.89 -14.13
C PRO A 62 -16.79 2.01 -14.98
N PHE A 63 -15.46 2.00 -15.12
CA PHE A 63 -14.67 3.00 -15.83
C PHE A 63 -15.06 3.21 -17.31
N TRP A 64 -15.73 2.23 -17.92
CA TRP A 64 -16.23 2.27 -19.29
C TRP A 64 -17.54 3.05 -19.46
N ARG A 65 -18.12 3.59 -18.38
CA ARG A 65 -19.35 4.39 -18.48
C ARG A 65 -19.03 5.85 -18.74
N LYS A 66 -19.89 6.51 -19.51
CA LYS A 66 -19.79 7.95 -19.83
C LYS A 66 -19.97 8.86 -18.62
N ASP A 67 -20.61 8.39 -17.55
CA ASP A 67 -20.80 9.12 -16.30
C ASP A 67 -19.74 8.79 -15.24
N PHE A 68 -18.74 7.99 -15.58
CA PHE A 68 -17.64 7.65 -14.67
C PHE A 68 -16.89 8.92 -14.23
N LYS A 69 -16.63 9.01 -12.93
CA LYS A 69 -15.86 10.09 -12.33
C LYS A 69 -14.95 9.50 -11.26
N LEU A 70 -13.68 9.90 -11.27
CA LEU A 70 -12.72 9.50 -10.25
C LEU A 70 -11.77 10.66 -9.97
N LYS A 71 -11.60 10.99 -8.70
CA LYS A 71 -10.77 12.09 -8.23
C LYS A 71 -9.48 11.52 -7.65
N LEU A 72 -8.35 12.09 -8.03
CA LEU A 72 -7.05 11.82 -7.44
C LEU A 72 -6.63 13.06 -6.66
N ASP A 73 -6.36 12.89 -5.38
CA ASP A 73 -5.79 13.94 -4.54
C ASP A 73 -4.27 13.99 -4.77
N LEU A 74 -3.77 15.08 -5.35
CA LEU A 74 -2.34 15.32 -5.59
C LEU A 74 -1.76 16.30 -4.56
N SER A 75 -2.43 16.50 -3.43
CA SER A 75 -1.94 17.37 -2.36
C SER A 75 -0.58 16.87 -1.86
N TYR A 76 0.40 17.77 -1.84
CA TYR A 76 1.68 17.49 -1.22
C TYR A 76 1.54 17.50 0.29
N PHE A 77 2.27 16.63 0.98
CA PHE A 77 2.21 16.48 2.45
C PHE A 77 2.38 17.81 3.22
N TYR A 78 3.18 18.73 2.68
CA TYR A 78 3.47 20.03 3.32
C TYR A 78 2.66 21.20 2.74
N GLN A 79 1.84 20.99 1.72
CA GLN A 79 1.04 22.07 1.12
C GLN A 79 -0.41 21.98 1.58
N THR A 80 -0.95 23.10 2.06
CA THR A 80 -2.37 23.27 2.38
C THR A 80 -3.25 23.44 1.15
N LYS A 81 -2.66 23.52 -0.05
CA LYS A 81 -3.38 23.67 -1.31
C LYS A 81 -3.78 22.30 -1.85
N GLN A 82 -5.09 22.04 -1.87
CA GLN A 82 -5.65 20.88 -2.54
C GLN A 82 -5.47 21.00 -4.06
N ASN A 83 -4.61 20.17 -4.61
CA ASN A 83 -4.46 20.03 -6.05
C ASN A 83 -5.10 18.70 -6.43
N ASP A 84 -6.25 18.76 -7.11
CA ASP A 84 -7.00 17.57 -7.47
C ASP A 84 -6.91 17.31 -8.97
N PHE A 85 -6.72 16.05 -9.34
CA PHE A 85 -6.86 15.60 -10.72
C PHE A 85 -8.14 14.81 -10.90
N LEU A 86 -8.97 15.22 -11.86
CA LEU A 86 -10.31 14.68 -12.03
C LEU A 86 -10.44 13.94 -13.36
N ILE A 87 -10.62 12.63 -13.27
CA ILE A 87 -11.01 11.77 -14.39
C ILE A 87 -12.52 11.88 -14.57
N LYS A 88 -12.96 12.20 -15.79
CA LYS A 88 -14.38 12.26 -16.17
C LYS A 88 -14.59 11.51 -17.48
N GLY A 89 -15.71 10.81 -17.54
CA GLY A 89 -16.14 10.12 -18.75
C GLY A 89 -15.55 8.74 -18.90
N GLU A 90 -15.89 8.14 -20.04
CA GLU A 90 -15.40 6.82 -20.41
C GLU A 90 -13.86 6.83 -20.44
N THR A 91 -13.27 5.92 -19.67
CA THR A 91 -11.83 5.83 -19.47
C THR A 91 -11.32 4.52 -20.05
N ILE A 92 -10.31 4.59 -20.91
CA ILE A 92 -9.67 3.41 -21.49
C ILE A 92 -8.59 2.94 -20.54
N VAL A 93 -8.76 1.76 -19.94
CA VAL A 93 -7.75 1.18 -19.04
C VAL A 93 -6.96 0.11 -19.78
N LYS A 94 -5.63 0.22 -19.79
CA LYS A 94 -4.68 -0.72 -20.40
C LYS A 94 -3.79 -1.34 -19.32
N ILE A 95 -3.66 -2.66 -19.30
CA ILE A 95 -2.66 -3.37 -18.48
C ILE A 95 -1.71 -4.09 -19.43
N ASP A 96 -0.42 -3.78 -19.39
CA ASP A 96 0.60 -4.37 -20.28
C ASP A 96 0.20 -4.31 -21.77
N SER A 97 -0.26 -3.13 -22.20
CA SER A 97 -0.80 -2.86 -23.55
C SER A 97 -2.14 -3.53 -23.89
N ILE A 98 -2.71 -4.36 -23.01
CA ILE A 98 -4.01 -4.99 -23.22
C ILE A 98 -5.12 -4.07 -22.70
N ILE A 99 -6.04 -3.67 -23.59
CA ILE A 99 -7.22 -2.88 -23.22
C ILE A 99 -8.17 -3.76 -22.40
N LEU A 100 -8.59 -3.26 -21.24
CA LEU A 100 -9.53 -3.95 -20.37
C LEU A 100 -10.97 -3.77 -20.87
N SER A 101 -11.64 -4.90 -21.11
CA SER A 101 -13.06 -4.92 -21.40
C SER A 101 -13.91 -4.81 -20.13
N ARG A 102 -15.22 -4.59 -20.28
CA ARG A 102 -16.19 -4.57 -19.17
C ARG A 102 -16.18 -5.84 -18.31
N LYS A 103 -15.73 -6.97 -18.86
CA LYS A 103 -15.65 -8.28 -18.19
C LYS A 103 -14.21 -8.65 -17.81
N HIS A 104 -13.32 -7.67 -17.65
CA HIS A 104 -11.91 -7.90 -17.31
C HIS A 104 -11.73 -8.75 -16.03
N LYS A 105 -10.60 -9.47 -15.99
CA LYS A 105 -10.29 -10.40 -14.87
C LYS A 105 -10.05 -9.69 -13.54
N TYR A 106 -9.73 -8.39 -13.52
CA TYR A 106 -9.28 -7.66 -12.34
C TYR A 106 -10.40 -6.98 -11.51
N LYS A 107 -11.63 -7.51 -11.49
CA LYS A 107 -12.72 -6.97 -10.66
C LYS A 107 -12.68 -7.42 -9.20
N SER A 108 -12.04 -8.55 -8.92
CA SER A 108 -12.01 -9.12 -7.57
C SER A 108 -10.85 -8.54 -6.76
N ASN A 109 -11.13 -8.18 -5.50
CA ASN A 109 -10.13 -7.76 -4.52
C ASN A 109 -8.93 -8.73 -4.44
N ARG A 110 -9.15 -10.05 -4.54
CA ARG A 110 -8.07 -11.05 -4.50
C ARG A 110 -7.12 -10.91 -5.69
N LYS A 111 -7.67 -10.67 -6.88
CA LYS A 111 -6.87 -10.51 -8.12
C LYS A 111 -6.16 -9.16 -8.14
N ILE A 112 -6.82 -8.09 -7.65
CA ILE A 112 -6.20 -6.76 -7.49
C ILE A 112 -5.02 -6.84 -6.51
N LYS A 113 -5.18 -7.47 -5.34
CA LYS A 113 -4.09 -7.64 -4.36
C LYS A 113 -2.85 -8.35 -4.94
N ARG A 114 -3.04 -9.25 -5.91
CA ARG A 114 -1.93 -9.91 -6.63
C ARG A 114 -1.29 -9.01 -7.69
N LEU A 115 -2.07 -8.11 -8.29
CA LEU A 115 -1.61 -7.16 -9.30
C LEU A 115 -0.78 -6.02 -8.68
N LEU A 116 -1.24 -5.42 -7.58
CA LEU A 116 -0.59 -4.25 -6.96
C LEU A 116 0.93 -4.36 -6.75
N PRO A 117 1.49 -5.46 -6.21
CA PRO A 117 2.93 -5.56 -5.96
C PRO A 117 3.77 -5.66 -7.24
N ILE A 118 3.20 -6.11 -8.35
CA ILE A 118 3.92 -6.26 -9.63
C ILE A 118 3.78 -5.02 -10.52
N ILE A 119 3.03 -3.99 -10.12
CA ILE A 119 2.91 -2.74 -10.89
C ILE A 119 4.22 -1.97 -10.82
N LYS A 120 4.82 -1.77 -11.98
CA LYS A 120 6.05 -0.98 -12.16
C LYS A 120 5.71 0.49 -12.40
N LYS A 121 4.73 0.77 -13.25
CA LYS A 121 4.39 2.13 -13.67
C LYS A 121 2.90 2.29 -13.88
N VAL A 122 2.38 3.45 -13.51
CA VAL A 122 1.01 3.88 -13.79
C VAL A 122 1.09 5.22 -14.48
N SER A 123 0.38 5.38 -15.58
CA SER A 123 0.28 6.65 -16.29
C SER A 123 -1.16 6.98 -16.67
N ILE A 124 -1.48 8.27 -16.62
CA ILE A 124 -2.78 8.83 -17.00
C ILE A 124 -2.53 9.87 -18.09
N ASN A 125 -3.16 9.65 -19.24
CA ASN A 125 -3.12 10.56 -20.38
C ASN A 125 -4.54 11.05 -20.67
N GLN A 126 -4.68 12.33 -21.02
CA GLN A 126 -5.94 12.90 -21.49
C GLN A 126 -5.69 13.57 -22.82
N ASN A 127 -6.04 12.87 -23.90
CA ASN A 127 -6.10 13.44 -25.24
C ASN A 127 -7.59 13.60 -25.60
N ASN A 128 -8.10 12.81 -26.55
CA ASN A 128 -9.53 12.78 -26.88
C ASN A 128 -10.37 11.98 -25.86
N SER A 129 -9.74 11.02 -25.18
CA SER A 129 -10.31 10.21 -24.10
C SER A 129 -9.30 10.09 -22.97
N THR A 130 -9.77 9.84 -21.74
CA THR A 130 -8.86 9.53 -20.64
C THR A 130 -8.34 8.11 -20.83
N GLU A 131 -7.03 7.93 -20.85
CA GLU A 131 -6.37 6.63 -20.86
C GLU A 131 -5.58 6.42 -19.57
N VAL A 132 -5.76 5.26 -18.93
CA VAL A 132 -4.95 4.83 -17.80
C VAL A 132 -4.15 3.59 -18.21
N ILE A 133 -2.82 3.71 -18.19
CA ILE A 133 -1.90 2.65 -18.58
C ILE A 133 -1.18 2.15 -17.34
N ILE A 134 -1.24 0.83 -17.13
CA ILE A 134 -0.58 0.13 -16.03
C ILE A 134 0.43 -0.85 -16.65
N GLU A 135 1.70 -0.66 -16.33
CA GLU A 135 2.78 -1.56 -16.74
C GLU A 135 3.20 -2.40 -15.54
N THR A 136 3.27 -3.71 -15.71
CA THR A 136 3.72 -4.65 -14.70
C THR A 136 5.15 -5.11 -14.96
N SER A 137 5.84 -5.59 -13.93
CA SER A 137 7.18 -6.18 -14.05
C SER A 137 7.15 -7.56 -14.71
N ALA A 138 5.97 -8.16 -14.88
CA ALA A 138 5.81 -9.51 -15.40
C ALA A 138 5.49 -9.47 -16.91
N ILE A 139 6.53 -9.35 -17.73
CA ILE A 139 6.46 -9.83 -19.10
C ILE A 139 6.33 -11.36 -18.99
N ASN A 140 5.19 -11.92 -19.42
CA ASN A 140 4.87 -13.35 -19.51
C ASN A 140 4.37 -14.07 -18.23
N GLN A 141 3.09 -13.87 -17.87
CA GLN A 141 2.29 -14.92 -17.22
C GLN A 141 0.89 -15.06 -17.86
N LEU A 142 0.82 -14.92 -19.18
CA LEU A 142 -0.35 -15.32 -19.97
C LEU A 142 0.10 -16.31 -21.04
N LYS A 143 0.33 -17.55 -20.59
CA LYS A 143 0.10 -18.74 -21.39
C LYS A 143 -0.95 -19.56 -20.65
#